data_AF-A0A1J7IT94-F1
#
_entry.id   AF-A0A1J7IT94-F1
#
_cell.length_a   1.000
_cell.length_b   1.000
_cell.length_c   1.000
_cell.angle_alpha   90.00
_cell.angle_beta   90.00
_cell.angle_gamma   90.00
#
_symmetry.space_group_name_H-M   'P 1'
#
loop_
_entity.id
_entity.type
_entity.pdbx_description
1 polymer ?
#
loop_
_entity_poly.entity_id
_entity_poly.type
_entity_poly.pdbx_seq_one_letter_code
_entity_poly.pdbx_strand_id
1 'polypeptide(L)'
;MSISKQNREASDDARINELLADDIQKELSFKIRRLPGNLVLRFQIVNVVLLALEITLIISNNVQTLGFWASFVTTSTRYREAVKRTRLIYAIYPTSLDRYHLWRGWIVPSALAGGGYIAMSLLCLRHELYHWKPDLLQHYFETVHASRLGRLVPQSWLAYCFRIYERKHKAYMAKHIQRRAALRDSAQFLKIVRVVSFNLLISILALLLWWLLLLRTKIEADDPLTLPLSYVPPLQGVVWYLCNDFFYFYPHWIAHSIPDEDAFYCNLLPKPIARRLHSLLRQAHKTHHRAKANLGVAAWYCSPWEQLLFNLFPAFIGPLLTQVIADMAGVEDIWGTKLVTLYVWITAAAVSSVLAHTGYRSVWNDPGKHDLHHERAFDPKAACNFGTMGFFDWLHGTKSSIPAADSSAWKAQRDRQAALWEASRRSGIALTEEQMTVVKQPDHSTEWVVKDT
;
A
#
# COMPACT_ATOMS: atom_id res chain seq x y z
N MET A 1 -24.86 -33.89 -39.02
CA MET A 1 -26.02 -33.21 -38.38
C MET A 1 -25.83 -32.93 -36.89
N SER A 2 -25.13 -33.78 -36.12
CA SER A 2 -24.85 -33.56 -34.68
C SER A 2 -23.88 -32.39 -34.41
N ILE A 3 -22.78 -32.30 -35.18
CA ILE A 3 -21.74 -31.27 -35.02
C ILE A 3 -22.26 -29.84 -35.27
N SER A 4 -23.22 -29.66 -36.20
CA SER A 4 -23.80 -28.35 -36.50
C SER A 4 -24.77 -27.86 -35.42
N LYS A 5 -25.31 -28.77 -34.60
CA LYS A 5 -26.22 -28.42 -33.50
C LYS A 5 -25.43 -28.02 -32.25
N GLN A 6 -24.37 -28.78 -31.93
CA GLN A 6 -23.42 -28.41 -30.87
C GLN A 6 -22.74 -27.06 -31.11
N ASN A 7 -22.33 -26.77 -32.36
CA ASN A 7 -21.72 -25.48 -32.69
C ASN A 7 -22.74 -24.32 -32.62
N ARG A 8 -24.03 -24.56 -32.87
CA ARG A 8 -25.08 -23.55 -32.71
C ARG A 8 -25.42 -23.31 -31.23
N GLU A 9 -25.57 -24.37 -30.44
CA GLU A 9 -25.83 -24.27 -29.00
C GLU A 9 -24.67 -23.57 -28.27
N ALA A 10 -23.42 -23.91 -28.58
CA ALA A 10 -22.25 -23.23 -28.02
C ALA A 10 -22.16 -21.74 -28.42
N SER A 11 -22.61 -21.39 -29.63
CA SER A 11 -22.69 -20.01 -30.11
C SER A 11 -23.81 -19.21 -29.44
N ASP A 12 -24.96 -19.84 -29.18
CA ASP A 12 -26.09 -19.19 -28.51
C ASP A 12 -25.81 -19.00 -27.01
N ASP A 13 -25.19 -19.99 -26.37
CA ASP A 13 -24.71 -19.93 -24.98
C ASP A 13 -23.68 -18.81 -24.76
N ALA A 14 -22.72 -18.67 -25.70
CA ALA A 14 -21.77 -17.57 -25.70
C ALA A 14 -22.49 -16.22 -25.75
N ARG A 15 -23.45 -16.09 -26.67
CA ARG A 15 -24.23 -14.87 -26.89
C ARG A 15 -25.06 -14.49 -25.66
N ILE A 16 -25.66 -15.46 -24.98
CA ILE A 16 -26.43 -15.23 -23.75
C ILE A 16 -25.54 -14.67 -22.64
N ASN A 17 -24.36 -15.25 -22.43
CA ASN A 17 -23.42 -14.75 -21.42
C ASN A 17 -22.88 -13.35 -21.75
N GLU A 18 -22.63 -13.04 -23.03
CA GLU A 18 -22.21 -11.70 -23.46
C GLU A 18 -23.30 -10.64 -23.20
N LEU A 19 -24.53 -10.92 -23.64
CA LEU A 19 -25.67 -10.01 -23.46
C LEU A 19 -25.97 -9.77 -21.98
N LEU A 20 -25.97 -10.85 -21.19
CA LEU A 20 -26.20 -10.74 -19.75
C LEU A 20 -25.05 -10.00 -19.04
N ALA A 21 -23.80 -10.17 -19.49
CA ALA A 21 -22.68 -9.39 -18.96
C ALA A 21 -22.84 -7.89 -19.27
N ASP A 22 -23.29 -7.52 -20.47
CA ASP A 22 -23.57 -6.12 -20.83
C ASP A 22 -24.64 -5.51 -19.93
N ASP A 23 -25.70 -6.26 -19.64
CA ASP A 23 -26.78 -5.81 -18.77
C ASP A 23 -26.34 -5.71 -17.31
N ILE A 24 -25.57 -6.69 -16.82
CA ILE A 24 -24.97 -6.66 -15.49
C ILE A 24 -24.06 -5.45 -15.31
N GLN A 25 -23.27 -5.05 -16.31
CA GLN A 25 -22.42 -3.86 -16.21
C GLN A 25 -23.24 -2.56 -16.05
N LYS A 26 -24.48 -2.54 -16.56
CA LYS A 26 -25.38 -1.39 -16.44
C LYS A 26 -26.10 -1.36 -15.10
N GLU A 27 -26.32 -2.52 -14.46
CA GLU A 27 -27.04 -2.66 -13.18
C GLU A 27 -26.45 -1.80 -12.06
N LEU A 28 -27.33 -1.11 -11.33
CA LEU A 28 -26.96 -0.34 -10.14
C LEU A 28 -26.41 -1.24 -9.03
N SER A 29 -26.97 -2.44 -8.84
CA SER A 29 -26.53 -3.40 -7.81
C SER A 29 -25.10 -3.90 -8.07
N PHE A 30 -24.73 -4.14 -9.32
CA PHE A 30 -23.38 -4.50 -9.73
C PHE A 30 -22.40 -3.35 -9.49
N LYS A 31 -22.78 -2.13 -9.90
CA LYS A 31 -22.00 -0.90 -9.63
C LYS A 31 -21.79 -0.67 -8.13
N ILE A 32 -22.82 -0.86 -7.30
CA ILE A 32 -22.74 -0.76 -5.82
C ILE A 32 -21.79 -1.83 -5.25
N ARG A 33 -21.87 -3.08 -5.71
CA ARG A 33 -20.96 -4.16 -5.25
C ARG A 33 -19.50 -3.89 -5.63
N ARG A 34 -19.26 -3.26 -6.79
CA ARG A 34 -17.94 -2.84 -7.24
C ARG A 34 -17.49 -1.54 -6.59
N LEU A 35 -18.41 -0.76 -6.00
CA LEU A 35 -18.15 0.57 -5.45
C LEU A 35 -16.97 0.61 -4.46
N PRO A 36 -16.78 -0.32 -3.51
CA PRO A 36 -15.63 -0.25 -2.60
C PRO A 36 -14.29 -0.39 -3.33
N GLY A 37 -14.18 -1.35 -4.25
CA GLY A 37 -12.98 -1.53 -5.08
C GLY A 37 -12.80 -0.36 -6.06
N ASN A 38 -13.89 0.11 -6.66
CA ASN A 38 -13.91 1.23 -7.59
C ASN A 38 -13.67 2.57 -6.90
N LEU A 39 -13.98 2.75 -5.61
CA LEU A 39 -13.67 3.93 -4.81
C LEU A 39 -12.19 3.97 -4.44
N VAL A 40 -11.63 2.85 -3.97
CA VAL A 40 -10.18 2.70 -3.77
C VAL A 40 -9.45 2.97 -5.09
N LEU A 41 -9.97 2.44 -6.20
CA LEU A 41 -9.48 2.67 -7.57
C LEU A 41 -9.73 4.06 -8.14
N ARG A 42 -10.74 4.81 -7.74
CA ARG A 42 -11.06 6.12 -8.37
C ARG A 42 -10.54 7.29 -7.57
N PHE A 43 -10.63 7.20 -6.25
CA PHE A 43 -10.30 8.30 -5.37
C PHE A 43 -9.02 8.09 -4.57
N GLN A 44 -8.52 6.84 -4.47
CA GLN A 44 -7.46 6.44 -3.54
C GLN A 44 -7.85 6.75 -2.11
N ILE A 45 -7.86 5.74 -1.24
CA ILE A 45 -8.25 5.96 0.15
C ILE A 45 -7.34 6.98 0.84
N VAL A 46 -6.10 7.15 0.37
CA VAL A 46 -5.16 8.14 0.90
C VAL A 46 -5.66 9.55 0.64
N ASN A 47 -6.09 9.89 -0.57
CA ASN A 47 -6.61 11.25 -0.84
C ASN A 47 -7.98 11.47 -0.22
N VAL A 48 -8.82 10.42 -0.13
CA VAL A 48 -10.08 10.49 0.62
C VAL A 48 -9.81 10.69 2.10
N VAL A 49 -8.81 10.01 2.67
CA VAL A 49 -8.40 10.14 4.07
C VAL A 49 -7.77 11.51 4.30
N LEU A 50 -6.84 11.96 3.44
CA LEU A 50 -6.25 13.29 3.50
C LEU A 50 -7.31 14.38 3.38
N LEU A 51 -8.22 14.30 2.40
CA LEU A 51 -9.33 15.24 2.24
C LEU A 51 -10.32 15.16 3.41
N ALA A 52 -10.66 13.97 3.89
CA ALA A 52 -11.53 13.81 5.05
C ALA A 52 -10.88 14.35 6.31
N LEU A 53 -9.56 14.23 6.45
CA LEU A 53 -8.78 14.80 7.54
C LEU A 53 -8.67 16.31 7.41
N GLU A 54 -8.48 16.84 6.21
CA GLU A 54 -8.51 18.28 5.92
C GLU A 54 -9.88 18.86 6.29
N ILE A 55 -10.96 18.21 5.85
CA ILE A 55 -12.34 18.56 6.20
C ILE A 55 -12.55 18.42 7.70
N THR A 56 -12.06 17.36 8.34
CA THR A 56 -12.19 17.16 9.78
C THR A 56 -11.38 18.20 10.57
N LEU A 57 -10.21 18.62 10.08
CA LEU A 57 -9.40 19.69 10.66
C LEU A 57 -10.08 21.03 10.49
N ILE A 58 -10.58 21.35 9.29
CA ILE A 58 -11.35 22.59 9.04
C ILE A 58 -12.59 22.62 9.92
N ILE A 59 -13.40 21.56 9.91
CA ILE A 59 -14.61 21.49 10.73
C ILE A 59 -14.24 21.54 12.20
N SER A 60 -13.24 20.79 12.66
CA SER A 60 -12.92 20.76 14.09
C SER A 60 -12.22 22.03 14.61
N ASN A 61 -11.49 22.76 13.76
CA ASN A 61 -10.90 24.04 14.11
C ASN A 61 -11.94 25.16 14.17
N ASN A 62 -12.99 25.07 13.37
CA ASN A 62 -14.01 26.11 13.24
C ASN A 62 -15.32 25.78 13.98
N VAL A 63 -15.52 24.51 14.38
CA VAL A 63 -16.73 23.99 15.02
C VAL A 63 -16.33 23.13 16.24
N GLN A 64 -15.95 23.78 17.34
CA GLN A 64 -15.52 23.12 18.59
C GLN A 64 -16.55 22.12 19.17
N THR A 65 -17.84 22.29 18.85
CA THR A 65 -18.96 21.52 19.43
C THR A 65 -19.02 20.06 19.02
N LEU A 66 -18.28 19.61 18.00
CA LEU A 66 -18.30 18.20 17.58
C LEU A 66 -17.46 17.27 18.47
N GLY A 67 -16.56 17.82 19.29
CA GLY A 67 -15.85 17.07 20.33
C GLY A 67 -14.99 15.90 19.82
N PHE A 68 -14.71 15.79 18.52
CA PHE A 68 -14.00 14.64 17.94
C PHE A 68 -12.59 14.48 18.53
N TRP A 69 -11.77 15.55 18.53
CA TRP A 69 -10.43 15.49 19.12
C TRP A 69 -10.48 15.34 20.64
N ALA A 70 -11.42 15.99 21.32
CA ALA A 70 -11.63 15.78 22.75
C ALA A 70 -11.97 14.31 23.05
N SER A 71 -12.80 13.66 22.23
CA SER A 71 -13.16 12.24 22.33
C SER A 71 -11.98 11.33 21.97
N PHE A 72 -11.23 11.63 20.92
CA PHE A 72 -10.02 10.91 20.53
C PHE A 72 -8.96 10.99 21.64
N VAL A 73 -8.67 12.19 22.16
CA VAL A 73 -7.75 12.43 23.27
C VAL A 73 -8.24 11.72 24.54
N THR A 74 -9.52 11.80 24.87
CA THR A 74 -10.11 11.13 26.04
C THR A 74 -10.00 9.61 25.90
N THR A 75 -10.36 9.06 24.75
CA THR A 75 -10.32 7.62 24.48
C THR A 75 -8.89 7.10 24.45
N SER A 76 -7.99 7.81 23.76
CA SER A 76 -6.55 7.53 23.73
C SER A 76 -5.96 7.56 25.15
N THR A 77 -6.37 8.53 25.98
CA THR A 77 -5.98 8.62 27.39
C THR A 77 -6.50 7.46 28.23
N ARG A 78 -7.73 7.00 28.00
CA ARG A 78 -8.28 5.80 28.68
C ARG A 78 -7.50 4.54 28.31
N TYR A 79 -7.19 4.33 27.03
CA TYR A 79 -6.35 3.22 26.59
C TYR A 79 -4.93 3.30 27.18
N ARG A 80 -4.33 4.49 27.23
CA ARG A 80 -3.05 4.73 27.91
C ARG A 80 -3.08 4.25 29.36
N GLU A 81 -4.08 4.65 30.14
CA GLU A 81 -4.21 4.23 31.55
C GLU A 81 -4.40 2.72 31.70
N ALA A 82 -5.10 2.08 30.76
CA ALA A 82 -5.21 0.63 30.73
C ALA A 82 -3.85 -0.05 30.45
N VAL A 83 -3.05 0.49 29.51
CA VAL A 83 -1.71 -0.05 29.19
C VAL A 83 -0.71 0.23 30.33
N LYS A 84 -0.79 1.37 31.02
CA LYS A 84 0.04 1.69 32.21
C LYS A 84 -0.09 0.66 33.34
N ARG A 85 -1.22 -0.04 33.44
CA ARG A 85 -1.45 -1.10 34.42
C ARG A 85 -0.75 -2.42 34.05
N THR A 86 -0.15 -2.53 32.86
CA THR A 86 0.57 -3.73 32.41
C THR A 86 2.06 -3.65 32.77
N ARG A 87 2.66 -4.78 33.18
CA ARG A 87 4.09 -4.87 33.52
C ARG A 87 5.04 -4.58 32.34
N LEU A 88 4.55 -4.67 31.10
CA LEU A 88 5.34 -4.50 29.88
C LEU A 88 5.89 -3.09 29.71
N ILE A 89 5.14 -2.07 30.13
CA ILE A 89 5.59 -0.66 30.09
C ILE A 89 6.76 -0.42 31.05
N TYR A 90 6.84 -1.10 32.19
CA TYR A 90 7.90 -0.85 33.17
C TYR A 90 9.28 -1.36 32.73
N ALA A 91 9.35 -2.28 31.75
CA ALA A 91 10.61 -2.85 31.27
C ALA A 91 11.24 -2.07 30.09
N ILE A 92 10.46 -1.22 29.41
CA ILE A 92 10.87 -0.57 28.14
C ILE A 92 11.04 0.96 28.31
N TYR A 93 10.52 1.54 29.40
CA TYR A 93 10.49 2.99 29.59
C TYR A 93 11.71 3.47 30.39
N PRO A 94 12.55 4.36 29.84
CA PRO A 94 13.51 5.13 30.64
C PRO A 94 12.72 5.96 31.66
N THR A 95 13.13 5.95 32.92
CA THR A 95 12.49 6.74 33.99
C THR A 95 12.57 8.26 33.76
N SER A 96 13.41 8.70 32.82
CA SER A 96 13.65 10.09 32.45
C SER A 96 12.71 10.67 31.39
N LEU A 97 11.86 9.86 30.73
CA LEU A 97 10.91 10.36 29.71
C LEU A 97 9.47 10.33 30.23
N ASP A 98 8.72 11.40 30.00
CA ASP A 98 7.27 11.39 30.25
C ASP A 98 6.62 10.32 29.37
N ARG A 99 5.90 9.42 30.03
CA ARG A 99 5.16 8.32 29.40
C ARG A 99 4.10 8.84 28.44
N TYR A 100 3.59 10.06 28.66
CA TYR A 100 2.65 10.70 27.76
C TYR A 100 3.27 11.02 26.39
N HIS A 101 4.51 11.51 26.37
CA HIS A 101 5.24 11.77 25.14
C HIS A 101 5.44 10.50 24.31
N LEU A 102 5.82 9.38 24.95
CA LEU A 102 6.01 8.10 24.26
C LEU A 102 4.69 7.52 23.72
N TRP A 103 3.60 7.61 24.50
CA TRP A 103 2.29 7.13 24.04
C TRP A 103 1.86 7.84 22.76
N ARG A 104 1.93 9.17 22.75
CA ARG A 104 1.42 9.95 21.63
C ARG A 104 2.37 9.96 20.43
N GLY A 105 3.68 10.07 20.61
CA GLY A 105 4.59 10.23 19.47
C GLY A 105 5.22 8.95 18.97
N TRP A 106 5.01 7.84 19.69
CA TRP A 106 5.45 6.52 19.23
C TRP A 106 4.29 5.53 19.11
N ILE A 107 3.54 5.27 20.18
CA ILE A 107 2.54 4.17 20.18
C ILE A 107 1.37 4.45 19.25
N VAL A 108 0.71 5.61 19.40
CA VAL A 108 -0.42 6.03 18.54
C VAL A 108 -0.03 6.04 17.05
N PRO A 109 1.05 6.74 16.64
CA PRO A 109 1.46 6.80 15.24
C PRO A 109 1.84 5.43 14.67
N SER A 110 2.51 4.58 15.47
CA SER A 110 2.82 3.19 15.09
C SER A 110 1.54 2.38 14.84
N ALA A 111 0.54 2.51 15.71
CA ALA A 111 -0.72 1.80 15.60
C ALA A 111 -1.54 2.27 14.39
N LEU A 112 -1.57 3.58 14.12
CA LEU A 112 -2.26 4.14 12.96
C LEU A 112 -1.59 3.72 11.64
N ALA A 113 -0.27 3.87 11.53
CA ALA A 113 0.47 3.50 10.32
C ALA A 113 0.46 1.98 10.08
N GLY A 114 0.76 1.18 11.11
CA GLY A 114 0.74 -0.28 11.01
C GLY A 114 -0.66 -0.85 10.77
N GLY A 115 -1.67 -0.31 11.48
CA GLY A 115 -3.07 -0.66 11.27
C GLY A 115 -3.57 -0.28 9.88
N GLY A 116 -3.21 0.91 9.39
CA GLY A 116 -3.49 1.36 8.03
C GLY A 116 -2.87 0.45 6.98
N TYR A 117 -1.58 0.10 7.13
CA TYR A 117 -0.89 -0.84 6.25
C TYR A 117 -1.59 -2.20 6.21
N ILE A 118 -1.91 -2.78 7.37
CA ILE A 118 -2.55 -4.10 7.47
C ILE A 118 -3.96 -4.06 6.88
N ALA A 119 -4.77 -3.07 7.27
CA ALA A 119 -6.13 -2.93 6.79
C ALA A 119 -6.16 -2.75 5.27
N MET A 120 -5.28 -1.90 4.72
CA MET A 120 -5.18 -1.70 3.28
C MET A 120 -4.71 -2.95 2.56
N SER A 121 -3.70 -3.64 3.12
CA SER A 121 -3.23 -4.91 2.60
C SER A 121 -4.39 -5.90 2.52
N LEU A 122 -5.17 -6.09 3.59
CA LEU A 122 -6.31 -7.02 3.59
C LEU A 122 -7.42 -6.64 2.61
N LEU A 123 -7.71 -5.35 2.46
CA LEU A 123 -8.71 -4.87 1.50
C LEU A 123 -8.27 -5.16 0.05
N CYS A 124 -6.97 -5.03 -0.24
CA CYS A 124 -6.40 -5.23 -1.57
C CYS A 124 -6.12 -6.71 -1.88
N LEU A 125 -5.75 -7.49 -0.86
CA LEU A 125 -5.41 -8.91 -0.90
C LEU A 125 -6.56 -9.79 -1.43
N ARG A 126 -7.81 -9.30 -1.33
CA ARG A 126 -9.02 -9.97 -1.82
C ARG A 126 -8.91 -10.41 -3.28
N HIS A 127 -8.23 -9.66 -4.15
CA HIS A 127 -8.11 -10.02 -5.57
C HIS A 127 -6.90 -10.91 -5.87
N GLU A 128 -5.85 -10.84 -5.05
CA GLU A 128 -4.55 -11.50 -5.28
C GLU A 128 -4.55 -12.98 -4.81
N LEU A 129 -5.33 -13.29 -3.76
CA LEU A 129 -5.46 -14.64 -3.19
C LEU A 129 -6.33 -15.60 -4.00
N TYR A 130 -7.02 -15.13 -5.03
CA TYR A 130 -7.88 -16.00 -5.85
C TYR A 130 -7.10 -17.11 -6.57
N HIS A 131 -5.76 -17.06 -6.60
CA HIS A 131 -4.92 -18.05 -7.29
C HIS A 131 -4.34 -19.17 -6.40
N TRP A 132 -4.72 -19.25 -5.12
CA TRP A 132 -4.13 -20.24 -4.19
C TRP A 132 -4.80 -21.61 -4.26
N LYS A 133 -4.08 -22.69 -3.90
CA LYS A 133 -4.66 -24.03 -3.78
C LYS A 133 -5.44 -24.18 -2.45
N PRO A 134 -6.59 -24.90 -2.43
CA PRO A 134 -7.40 -25.10 -1.22
C PRO A 134 -6.64 -25.67 -0.01
N ASP A 135 -5.69 -26.58 -0.24
CA ASP A 135 -4.96 -27.29 0.82
C ASP A 135 -4.01 -26.36 1.61
N LEU A 136 -3.55 -25.32 0.93
CA LEU A 136 -2.64 -24.31 1.43
C LEU A 136 -3.31 -23.37 2.43
N LEU A 137 -4.56 -23.07 2.11
CA LEU A 137 -5.46 -22.25 2.87
C LEU A 137 -5.88 -22.97 4.14
N GLN A 138 -6.15 -24.28 4.04
CA GLN A 138 -6.35 -25.19 5.17
C GLN A 138 -5.14 -25.14 6.12
N HIS A 139 -3.92 -25.22 5.58
CA HIS A 139 -2.71 -25.13 6.39
C HIS A 139 -2.51 -23.76 7.05
N TYR A 140 -2.85 -22.65 6.37
CA TYR A 140 -2.86 -21.32 6.97
C TYR A 140 -3.91 -21.22 8.08
N PHE A 141 -5.08 -21.84 7.90
CA PHE A 141 -6.11 -21.93 8.93
C PHE A 141 -5.61 -22.68 10.16
N GLU A 142 -4.98 -23.84 9.96
CA GLU A 142 -4.37 -24.63 11.04
C GLU A 142 -3.24 -23.85 11.74
N THR A 143 -2.43 -23.11 10.98
CA THR A 143 -1.31 -22.32 11.51
C THR A 143 -1.79 -21.11 12.31
N VAL A 144 -2.79 -20.38 11.80
CA VAL A 144 -3.42 -19.25 12.52
C VAL A 144 -4.11 -19.76 13.77
N HIS A 145 -4.85 -20.87 13.67
CA HIS A 145 -5.50 -21.54 14.80
C HIS A 145 -4.50 -21.99 15.87
N ALA A 146 -3.34 -22.52 15.46
CA ALA A 146 -2.26 -22.93 16.37
C ALA A 146 -1.44 -21.76 16.94
N SER A 147 -1.48 -20.58 16.31
CA SER A 147 -0.72 -19.41 16.74
C SER A 147 -1.22 -18.82 18.06
N ARG A 148 -0.33 -18.14 18.82
CA ARG A 148 -0.73 -17.41 20.03
C ARG A 148 -1.81 -16.34 19.77
N LEU A 149 -1.79 -15.72 18.60
CA LEU A 149 -2.70 -14.64 18.21
C LEU A 149 -4.08 -15.18 17.80
N GLY A 150 -4.14 -16.30 17.07
CA GLY A 150 -5.40 -16.95 16.72
C GLY A 150 -6.13 -17.56 17.92
N ARG A 151 -5.42 -17.88 19.00
CA ARG A 151 -6.05 -18.28 20.29
C ARG A 151 -6.76 -17.13 21.03
N LEU A 152 -6.46 -15.88 20.70
CA LEU A 152 -7.09 -14.70 21.30
C LEU A 152 -8.36 -14.26 20.57
N VAL A 153 -8.57 -14.72 19.34
CA VAL A 153 -9.79 -14.44 18.56
C VAL A 153 -10.79 -15.55 18.81
N PRO A 154 -12.09 -15.26 19.05
CA PRO A 154 -13.10 -16.29 19.22
C PRO A 154 -13.07 -17.28 18.05
N GLN A 155 -12.89 -18.57 18.34
CA GLN A 155 -12.73 -19.59 17.30
C GLN A 155 -13.96 -19.69 16.38
N SER A 156 -15.14 -19.38 16.90
CA SER A 156 -16.37 -19.28 16.12
C SER A 156 -16.31 -18.18 15.05
N TRP A 157 -15.65 -17.06 15.32
CA TRP A 157 -15.48 -15.94 14.40
C TRP A 157 -14.42 -16.25 13.34
N LEU A 158 -13.27 -16.80 13.75
CA LEU A 158 -12.26 -17.29 12.81
C LEU A 158 -12.87 -18.34 11.88
N ALA A 159 -13.55 -19.36 12.43
CA ALA A 159 -14.20 -20.40 11.65
C ALA A 159 -15.33 -19.87 10.77
N TYR A 160 -16.04 -18.80 11.16
CA TYR A 160 -17.07 -18.17 10.33
C TYR A 160 -16.46 -17.42 9.14
N CYS A 161 -15.49 -16.53 9.41
CA CYS A 161 -14.76 -15.79 8.38
C CYS A 161 -14.07 -16.74 7.40
N PHE A 162 -13.45 -17.80 7.90
CA PHE A 162 -12.76 -18.79 7.09
C PHE A 162 -13.71 -19.71 6.32
N ARG A 163 -14.86 -20.14 6.87
CA ARG A 163 -15.87 -20.89 6.11
C ARG A 163 -16.54 -20.07 5.00
N ILE A 164 -16.70 -18.76 5.20
CA ILE A 164 -17.16 -17.87 4.13
C ILE A 164 -16.11 -17.81 3.01
N TYR A 165 -14.85 -17.66 3.39
CA TYR A 165 -13.75 -17.58 2.45
C TYR A 165 -13.54 -18.91 1.70
N GLU A 166 -13.45 -20.04 2.41
CA GLU A 166 -13.26 -21.39 1.84
C GLU A 166 -14.37 -21.74 0.86
N ARG A 167 -15.63 -21.45 1.20
CA ARG A 167 -16.77 -21.72 0.31
C ARG A 167 -16.71 -20.88 -0.96
N LYS A 168 -16.32 -19.60 -0.85
CA LYS A 168 -16.12 -18.71 -2.01
C LYS A 168 -14.90 -19.13 -2.84
N HIS A 169 -13.85 -19.62 -2.19
CA HIS A 169 -12.61 -20.06 -2.81
C HIS A 169 -12.77 -21.41 -3.53
N LYS A 170 -13.43 -22.40 -2.91
CA LYS A 170 -13.78 -23.69 -3.54
C LYS A 170 -14.72 -23.48 -4.73
N ALA A 171 -15.72 -22.60 -4.61
CA ALA A 171 -16.60 -22.22 -5.72
C ALA A 171 -15.87 -21.50 -6.86
N TYR A 172 -14.77 -20.81 -6.56
CA TYR A 172 -13.90 -20.14 -7.53
C TYR A 172 -12.91 -21.13 -8.19
N MET A 173 -12.23 -21.97 -7.40
CA MET A 173 -11.29 -23.00 -7.89
C MET A 173 -11.95 -24.09 -8.72
N ALA A 174 -13.18 -24.49 -8.39
CA ALA A 174 -13.95 -25.44 -9.19
C ALA A 174 -14.29 -24.91 -10.61
N LYS A 175 -14.12 -23.61 -10.87
CA LYS A 175 -14.46 -22.95 -12.14
C LYS A 175 -13.25 -22.46 -12.95
N HIS A 176 -12.02 -22.54 -12.41
CA HIS A 176 -10.84 -21.91 -13.00
C HIS A 176 -9.64 -22.85 -13.07
N ILE A 177 -9.43 -23.48 -14.23
CA ILE A 177 -8.16 -24.13 -14.59
C ILE A 177 -7.25 -23.04 -15.19
N GLN A 178 -6.34 -22.45 -14.39
CA GLN A 178 -5.26 -21.62 -14.91
C GLN A 178 -3.97 -21.74 -14.09
N ARG A 179 -2.83 -21.79 -14.80
CA ARG A 179 -1.57 -22.46 -14.41
C ARG A 179 -0.39 -21.54 -14.00
N ARG A 180 -0.56 -20.24 -13.74
CA ARG A 180 0.53 -19.44 -13.10
C ARG A 180 -0.01 -18.47 -12.06
N ALA A 181 0.26 -18.81 -10.79
CA ALA A 181 -0.10 -18.02 -9.64
C ALA A 181 0.95 -16.92 -9.37
N ALA A 182 0.51 -15.75 -8.86
CA ALA A 182 1.41 -14.69 -8.36
C ALA A 182 2.38 -15.20 -7.28
N LEU A 183 1.98 -16.25 -6.57
CA LEU A 183 2.76 -16.99 -5.59
C LEU A 183 2.69 -18.47 -5.95
N ARG A 184 3.83 -19.17 -5.95
CA ARG A 184 3.90 -20.58 -6.34
C ARG A 184 3.29 -21.51 -5.28
N ASP A 185 3.36 -21.12 -4.01
CA ASP A 185 2.89 -21.88 -2.84
C ASP A 185 2.75 -20.97 -1.57
N SER A 186 2.30 -21.52 -0.43
CA SER A 186 2.17 -20.78 0.84
C SER A 186 3.50 -20.55 1.50
N ALA A 187 4.50 -21.39 1.26
CA ALA A 187 5.80 -21.19 1.84
C ALA A 187 6.35 -19.83 1.37
N GLN A 188 6.13 -19.49 0.09
CA GLN A 188 6.46 -18.19 -0.47
C GLN A 188 5.64 -17.05 0.17
N PHE A 189 4.33 -17.20 0.34
CA PHE A 189 3.54 -16.16 1.02
C PHE A 189 3.93 -15.98 2.48
N LEU A 190 4.10 -17.06 3.22
CA LEU A 190 4.48 -17.03 4.62
C LEU A 190 5.86 -16.40 4.79
N LYS A 191 6.78 -16.63 3.84
CA LYS A 191 8.04 -15.91 3.76
C LYS A 191 7.84 -14.41 3.59
N ILE A 192 6.94 -13.98 2.69
CA ILE A 192 6.59 -12.56 2.51
C ILE A 192 6.05 -11.98 3.81
N VAL A 193 5.03 -12.61 4.41
CA VAL A 193 4.43 -12.16 5.66
C VAL A 193 5.44 -12.08 6.80
N ARG A 194 6.36 -13.05 6.92
CA ARG A 194 7.44 -13.01 7.93
C ARG A 194 8.36 -11.81 7.73
N VAL A 195 8.81 -11.56 6.50
CA VAL A 195 9.69 -10.42 6.19
C VAL A 195 8.97 -9.09 6.42
N VAL A 196 7.73 -8.97 5.94
CA VAL A 196 6.89 -7.78 6.14
C VAL A 196 6.62 -7.53 7.62
N SER A 197 6.35 -8.59 8.41
CA SER A 197 6.15 -8.46 9.86
C SER A 197 7.42 -8.01 10.58
N PHE A 198 8.58 -8.50 10.13
CA PHE A 198 9.88 -8.05 10.65
C PHE A 198 10.15 -6.58 10.30
N ASN A 199 9.86 -6.16 9.06
CA ASN A 199 10.00 -4.77 8.64
C ASN A 199 8.99 -3.84 9.32
N LEU A 200 7.79 -4.32 9.65
CA LEU A 200 6.82 -3.60 10.48
C LEU A 200 7.38 -3.38 11.90
N LEU A 201 8.02 -4.39 12.49
CA LEU A 201 8.70 -4.24 13.78
C LEU A 201 9.85 -3.22 13.72
N ILE A 202 10.69 -3.28 12.67
CA ILE A 202 11.73 -2.27 12.42
C ILE A 202 11.12 -0.88 12.34
N SER A 203 9.99 -0.72 11.64
CA SER A 203 9.30 0.56 11.48
C SER A 203 8.81 1.12 12.81
N ILE A 204 8.27 0.27 13.70
CA ILE A 204 7.85 0.65 15.06
C ILE A 204 9.07 1.13 15.87
N LEU A 205 10.19 0.44 15.81
CA LEU A 205 11.41 0.81 16.54
C LEU A 205 12.08 2.06 15.98
N ALA A 206 12.09 2.22 14.65
CA ALA A 206 12.62 3.40 13.98
C ALA A 206 11.80 4.64 14.31
N LEU A 207 10.46 4.52 14.35
CA LEU A 207 9.57 5.60 14.76
C LEU A 207 9.82 6.01 16.22
N LEU A 208 10.13 5.06 17.12
CA LEU A 208 10.56 5.39 18.49
C LEU A 208 11.85 6.21 18.48
N LEU A 209 12.90 5.72 17.81
CA LEU A 209 14.18 6.42 17.74
C LEU A 209 14.01 7.83 17.17
N TRP A 210 13.25 7.95 16.10
CA TRP A 210 12.94 9.22 15.46
C TRP A 210 12.16 10.16 16.38
N TRP A 211 11.16 9.64 17.09
CA TRP A 211 10.43 10.42 18.09
C TRP A 211 11.32 10.91 19.22
N LEU A 212 12.27 10.08 19.68
CA LEU A 212 13.26 10.50 20.68
C LEU A 212 14.16 11.63 20.16
N LEU A 213 14.48 11.67 18.86
CA LEU A 213 15.22 12.79 18.25
C LEU A 213 14.37 14.07 18.23
N LEU A 214 13.08 13.96 17.85
CA LEU A 214 12.18 15.12 17.91
C LEU A 214 12.00 15.66 19.33
N LEU A 215 11.96 14.81 20.34
CA LEU A 215 11.91 15.26 21.74
C LEU A 215 13.17 16.00 22.19
N ARG A 216 14.29 15.91 21.45
CA ARG A 216 15.47 16.77 21.70
C ARG A 216 15.30 18.18 21.13
N THR A 217 14.25 18.41 20.36
CA THR A 217 13.87 19.71 19.81
C THR A 217 12.65 20.25 20.57
N LYS A 218 12.31 21.52 20.37
CA LYS A 218 11.09 22.13 20.92
C LYS A 218 9.83 21.74 20.13
N ILE A 219 9.66 20.45 19.84
CA ILE A 219 8.42 20.00 19.21
C ILE A 219 7.26 20.27 20.15
N GLU A 220 6.16 20.80 19.61
CA GLU A 220 4.97 21.14 20.38
C GLU A 220 4.47 19.90 21.11
N ALA A 221 4.65 19.95 22.43
CA ALA A 221 4.57 18.79 23.28
C ALA A 221 3.55 18.91 24.40
N ASP A 222 2.79 19.99 24.48
CA ASP A 222 2.13 20.28 25.76
C ASP A 222 0.60 20.34 25.68
N ASP A 223 0.00 20.65 24.52
CA ASP A 223 -1.47 20.64 24.39
C ASP A 223 -1.99 19.91 23.13
N PRO A 224 -2.53 18.68 23.25
CA PRO A 224 -3.11 17.93 22.13
C PRO A 224 -4.45 18.49 21.63
N LEU A 225 -5.06 19.46 22.33
CA LEU A 225 -6.32 20.10 21.95
C LEU A 225 -6.10 21.37 21.12
N THR A 226 -4.90 21.94 21.18
CA THR A 226 -4.51 23.04 20.31
C THR A 226 -4.17 22.49 18.93
N LEU A 227 -5.15 22.58 18.03
CA LEU A 227 -4.98 22.19 16.65
C LEU A 227 -4.17 23.25 15.91
N PRO A 228 -3.32 22.85 14.94
CA PRO A 228 -2.63 23.82 14.14
C PRO A 228 -3.61 24.62 13.30
N LEU A 229 -3.21 25.85 12.95
CA LEU A 229 -3.93 26.66 11.99
C LEU A 229 -4.18 25.84 10.71
N SER A 230 -5.39 25.94 10.14
CA SER A 230 -5.85 25.02 9.08
C SER A 230 -4.95 25.00 7.84
N TYR A 231 -4.21 26.07 7.57
CA TYR A 231 -3.27 26.15 6.45
C TYR A 231 -1.92 25.45 6.73
N VAL A 232 -1.58 25.16 7.98
CA VAL A 232 -0.28 24.57 8.36
C VAL A 232 -0.17 23.12 7.90
N PRO A 233 -1.14 22.22 8.17
CA PRO A 233 -1.09 20.83 7.71
C PRO A 233 -0.88 20.66 6.19
N PRO A 234 -1.61 21.35 5.29
CA PRO A 234 -1.40 21.18 3.85
C PRO A 234 -0.03 21.69 3.40
N LEU A 235 0.47 22.81 3.94
CA LEU A 235 1.79 23.33 3.59
C LEU A 235 2.93 22.43 4.12
N GLN A 236 2.83 21.97 5.38
CA GLN A 236 3.74 20.96 5.92
C GLN A 236 3.71 19.69 5.09
N GLY A 237 2.52 19.23 4.69
CA GLY A 237 2.34 18.07 3.81
C GLY A 237 3.07 18.22 2.48
N VAL A 238 3.01 19.38 1.83
CA VAL A 238 3.75 19.66 0.58
C VAL A 238 5.26 19.63 0.80
N VAL A 239 5.76 20.26 1.87
CA VAL A 239 7.20 20.25 2.19
C VAL A 239 7.67 18.82 2.47
N TRP A 240 6.94 18.08 3.31
CA TRP A 240 7.29 16.71 3.67
C TRP A 240 7.21 15.77 2.47
N TYR A 241 6.25 15.99 1.58
CA TYR A 241 6.16 15.34 0.30
C TYR A 241 7.41 15.56 -0.55
N LEU A 242 7.86 16.80 -0.73
CA LEU A 242 9.02 17.10 -1.55
C LEU A 242 10.30 16.50 -0.94
N CYS A 243 10.45 16.56 0.38
CA CYS A 243 11.53 15.89 1.08
C CYS A 243 11.48 14.37 0.89
N ASN A 244 10.30 13.76 1.06
CA ASN A 244 10.13 12.33 0.86
C ASN A 244 10.45 11.91 -0.57
N ASP A 245 9.92 12.60 -1.58
CA ASP A 245 10.18 12.28 -2.99
C ASP A 245 11.66 12.47 -3.31
N PHE A 246 12.33 13.49 -2.78
CA PHE A 246 13.78 13.71 -2.95
C PHE A 246 14.59 12.54 -2.38
N PHE A 247 14.40 12.24 -1.09
CA PHE A 247 15.19 11.22 -0.39
C PHE A 247 14.81 9.78 -0.80
N TYR A 248 13.67 9.58 -1.43
CA TYR A 248 13.31 8.32 -2.07
C TYR A 248 13.92 8.21 -3.47
N PHE A 249 13.73 9.25 -4.31
CA PHE A 249 14.09 9.23 -5.73
C PHE A 249 15.57 8.98 -5.96
N TYR A 250 16.47 9.72 -5.30
CA TYR A 250 17.90 9.62 -5.65
C TYR A 250 18.53 8.27 -5.28
N PRO A 251 18.35 7.72 -4.06
CA PRO A 251 18.85 6.38 -3.76
C PRO A 251 18.25 5.30 -4.66
N HIS A 252 16.98 5.47 -5.04
CA HIS A 252 16.27 4.57 -5.92
C HIS A 252 16.78 4.63 -7.37
N TRP A 253 16.97 5.83 -7.90
CA TRP A 253 17.57 6.04 -9.22
C TRP A 253 19.00 5.49 -9.27
N ILE A 254 19.81 5.71 -8.23
CA ILE A 254 21.16 5.14 -8.12
C ILE A 254 21.11 3.60 -8.11
N ALA A 255 20.14 2.99 -7.40
CA ALA A 255 20.02 1.52 -7.32
C ALA A 255 19.75 0.85 -8.69
N HIS A 256 19.12 1.58 -9.62
CA HIS A 256 18.73 1.09 -10.94
C HIS A 256 19.55 1.63 -12.12
N SER A 257 20.41 2.62 -11.89
CA SER A 257 21.26 3.20 -12.93
C SER A 257 22.55 2.39 -13.15
N ILE A 258 23.13 2.49 -14.35
CA ILE A 258 24.49 2.00 -14.59
C ILE A 258 25.47 2.98 -13.91
N PRO A 259 26.45 2.48 -13.14
CA PRO A 259 27.56 3.30 -12.66
C PRO A 259 28.55 3.58 -13.81
N ASP A 260 28.09 4.32 -14.82
CA ASP A 260 28.90 4.82 -15.93
C ASP A 260 29.51 6.18 -15.57
N GLU A 261 30.48 6.65 -16.36
CA GLU A 261 31.17 7.92 -16.14
C GLU A 261 30.22 9.12 -16.22
N ASP A 262 29.16 9.03 -17.03
CA ASP A 262 28.17 10.09 -17.21
C ASP A 262 27.05 10.10 -16.15
N ALA A 263 27.03 9.13 -15.23
CA ALA A 263 26.00 9.07 -14.20
C ALA A 263 26.14 10.24 -13.22
N PHE A 264 25.04 10.95 -12.92
CA PHE A 264 25.03 12.14 -12.06
C PHE A 264 25.77 11.95 -10.72
N TYR A 265 25.62 10.80 -10.06
CA TYR A 265 26.28 10.52 -8.79
C TYR A 265 27.77 10.19 -8.91
N CYS A 266 28.26 9.81 -10.09
CA CYS A 266 29.69 9.68 -10.40
C CYS A 266 30.36 11.05 -10.56
N ASN A 267 29.60 12.09 -10.91
CA ASN A 267 30.09 13.47 -10.98
C ASN A 267 30.14 14.16 -9.61
N LEU A 268 29.34 13.71 -8.64
CA LEU A 268 29.29 14.28 -7.28
C LEU A 268 30.23 13.61 -6.29
N LEU A 269 30.59 12.34 -6.50
CA LEU A 269 31.34 11.54 -5.54
C LEU A 269 32.58 10.92 -6.21
N PRO A 270 33.67 10.69 -5.45
CA PRO A 270 34.80 9.92 -5.96
C PRO A 270 34.35 8.55 -6.52
N LYS A 271 34.83 8.18 -7.71
CA LYS A 271 34.47 6.93 -8.42
C LYS A 271 34.40 5.67 -7.52
N PRO A 272 35.35 5.37 -6.62
CA PRO A 272 35.25 4.18 -5.76
C PRO A 272 34.06 4.26 -4.78
N ILE A 273 33.74 5.45 -4.29
CA ILE A 273 32.60 5.68 -3.39
C ILE A 273 31.29 5.57 -4.16
N ALA A 274 31.19 6.18 -5.34
CA ALA A 274 30.02 6.10 -6.22
C ALA A 274 29.67 4.64 -6.58
N ARG A 275 30.67 3.85 -6.98
CA ARG A 275 30.47 2.41 -7.29
C ARG A 275 30.03 1.61 -6.07
N ARG A 276 30.62 1.87 -4.90
CA ARG A 276 30.25 1.20 -3.65
C ARG A 276 28.82 1.57 -3.24
N LEU A 277 28.45 2.84 -3.33
CA LEU A 277 27.10 3.32 -3.05
C LEU A 277 26.06 2.64 -3.94
N HIS A 278 26.30 2.62 -5.26
CA HIS A 278 25.46 1.90 -6.21
C HIS A 278 25.30 0.42 -5.83
N SER A 279 26.40 -0.29 -5.55
CA SER A 279 26.35 -1.70 -5.19
C SER A 279 25.52 -1.97 -3.93
N LEU A 280 25.66 -1.12 -2.90
CA LEU A 280 24.92 -1.27 -1.65
C LEU A 280 23.42 -1.02 -1.84
N LEU A 281 23.06 0.07 -2.53
CA LEU A 281 21.67 0.44 -2.79
C LEU A 281 20.98 -0.60 -3.69
N ARG A 282 21.66 -1.04 -4.76
CA ARG A 282 21.17 -2.12 -5.64
C ARG A 282 20.97 -3.43 -4.88
N GLN A 283 21.91 -3.80 -4.01
CA GLN A 283 21.79 -5.03 -3.22
C GLN A 283 20.63 -4.95 -2.23
N ALA A 284 20.47 -3.81 -1.55
CA ALA A 284 19.39 -3.59 -0.60
C ALA A 284 18.02 -3.70 -1.29
N HIS A 285 17.88 -3.08 -2.46
CA HIS A 285 16.61 -2.96 -3.19
C HIS A 285 16.25 -4.20 -4.05
N LYS A 286 17.21 -5.11 -4.28
CA LYS A 286 16.97 -6.35 -5.04
C LYS A 286 15.87 -7.23 -4.47
N THR A 287 15.64 -7.23 -3.15
CA THR A 287 14.64 -8.10 -2.53
C THR A 287 13.23 -7.62 -2.82
N HIS A 288 13.02 -6.30 -2.87
CA HIS A 288 11.75 -5.67 -3.20
C HIS A 288 11.22 -6.12 -4.56
N HIS A 289 12.07 -6.05 -5.58
CA HIS A 289 11.74 -6.51 -6.95
C HIS A 289 11.59 -8.04 -7.11
N ARG A 290 11.80 -8.84 -6.06
CA ARG A 290 11.50 -10.29 -6.11
C ARG A 290 10.01 -10.58 -5.89
N ALA A 291 9.30 -9.69 -5.20
CA ALA A 291 7.85 -9.73 -5.15
C ALA A 291 7.31 -9.00 -6.38
N LYS A 292 6.24 -9.52 -6.97
CA LYS A 292 5.55 -8.78 -8.02
C LYS A 292 4.89 -7.54 -7.40
N ALA A 293 4.92 -6.44 -8.14
CA ALA A 293 4.31 -5.17 -7.76
C ALA A 293 2.78 -5.23 -7.62
N ASN A 294 2.12 -6.33 -7.98
CA ASN A 294 0.67 -6.49 -7.83
C ASN A 294 0.26 -7.31 -6.59
N LEU A 295 1.08 -7.27 -5.52
CA LEU A 295 0.82 -7.91 -4.24
C LEU A 295 0.94 -6.86 -3.12
N GLY A 296 -0.16 -6.20 -2.76
CA GLY A 296 -0.12 -5.02 -1.88
C GLY A 296 0.52 -5.29 -0.53
N VAL A 297 0.29 -6.49 0.03
CA VAL A 297 0.91 -6.91 1.30
C VAL A 297 2.44 -7.00 1.23
N ALA A 298 2.99 -7.17 0.03
CA ALA A 298 4.42 -7.25 -0.22
C ALA A 298 5.08 -5.88 -0.46
N ALA A 299 4.37 -4.76 -0.30
CA ALA A 299 4.94 -3.42 -0.41
C ALA A 299 6.20 -3.23 0.47
N TRP A 300 6.22 -3.83 1.66
CA TRP A 300 7.39 -3.87 2.55
C TRP A 300 8.12 -5.22 2.54
N TYR A 301 8.02 -6.00 1.46
CA TYR A 301 8.85 -7.17 1.22
C TYR A 301 10.25 -6.76 0.74
N CYS A 302 11.01 -6.14 1.61
CA CYS A 302 12.31 -5.56 1.31
C CYS A 302 13.37 -6.01 2.31
N SER A 303 14.64 -5.69 2.03
CA SER A 303 15.69 -5.86 3.03
C SER A 303 15.51 -4.85 4.18
N PRO A 304 16.01 -5.13 5.41
CA PRO A 304 15.96 -4.18 6.52
C PRO A 304 16.61 -2.82 6.19
N TRP A 305 17.69 -2.85 5.41
CA TRP A 305 18.39 -1.65 4.96
C TRP A 305 17.54 -0.82 4.02
N GLU A 306 16.84 -1.48 3.10
CA GLU A 306 15.90 -0.80 2.22
C GLU A 306 14.71 -0.22 3.01
N GLN A 307 14.17 -0.97 3.98
CA GLN A 307 13.12 -0.46 4.86
C GLN A 307 13.58 0.82 5.59
N LEU A 308 14.81 0.86 6.08
CA LEU A 308 15.35 2.04 6.76
C LEU A 308 15.63 3.19 5.79
N LEU A 309 16.32 2.93 4.68
CA LEU A 309 16.88 3.98 3.79
C LEU A 309 15.89 4.48 2.75
N PHE A 310 15.03 3.61 2.21
CA PHE A 310 14.11 3.94 1.13
C PHE A 310 12.71 4.21 1.67
N ASN A 311 12.27 3.49 2.71
CA ASN A 311 10.90 3.66 3.20
C ASN A 311 10.82 4.62 4.38
N LEU A 312 11.56 4.35 5.47
CA LEU A 312 11.39 5.08 6.72
C LEU A 312 12.12 6.43 6.74
N PHE A 313 13.37 6.48 6.28
CA PHE A 313 14.14 7.72 6.27
C PHE A 313 13.47 8.82 5.43
N PRO A 314 13.02 8.57 4.19
CA PRO A 314 12.32 9.60 3.40
C PRO A 314 11.00 10.04 4.04
N ALA A 315 10.27 9.12 4.65
CA ALA A 315 9.03 9.45 5.35
C ALA A 315 9.26 10.28 6.62
N PHE A 316 10.43 10.18 7.26
CA PHE A 316 10.71 10.80 8.56
C PHE A 316 11.55 12.08 8.48
N ILE A 317 12.32 12.27 7.40
CA ILE A 317 13.24 13.40 7.29
C ILE A 317 12.51 14.74 7.10
N GLY A 318 11.39 14.78 6.37
CA GLY A 318 10.59 15.99 6.17
C GLY A 318 10.09 16.61 7.49
N PRO A 319 9.37 15.85 8.34
CA PRO A 319 8.95 16.37 9.64
C PRO A 319 10.13 16.65 10.59
N LEU A 320 11.24 15.93 10.52
CA LEU A 320 12.43 16.26 11.33
C LEU A 320 13.04 17.61 10.90
N LEU A 321 13.29 17.81 9.61
CA LEU A 321 13.87 19.05 9.08
C LEU A 321 12.95 20.24 9.34
N THR A 322 11.65 20.08 9.17
CA THR A 322 10.66 21.13 9.47
C THR A 322 10.76 21.58 10.91
N GLN A 323 10.86 20.64 11.85
CA GLN A 323 10.99 20.96 13.27
C GLN A 323 12.32 21.65 13.59
N VAL A 324 13.43 21.13 13.07
CA VAL A 324 14.77 21.70 13.33
C VAL A 324 14.88 23.12 12.77
N ILE A 325 14.40 23.34 11.54
CA ILE A 325 14.44 24.67 10.91
C ILE A 325 13.52 25.64 11.65
N ALA A 326 12.32 25.21 12.05
CA ALA A 326 11.40 26.06 12.79
C ALA A 326 11.97 26.47 14.16
N ASP A 327 12.61 25.55 14.89
CA ASP A 327 13.28 25.83 16.16
C ASP A 327 14.48 26.78 15.98
N MET A 328 15.30 26.56 14.95
CA MET A 328 16.40 27.48 14.61
C MET A 328 15.92 28.89 14.26
N ALA A 329 14.73 29.01 13.67
CA ALA A 329 14.11 30.28 13.29
C ALA A 329 13.24 30.89 14.41
N GLY A 330 13.04 30.20 15.54
CA GLY A 330 12.19 30.66 16.64
C GLY A 330 10.71 30.74 16.30
N VAL A 331 10.23 29.88 15.39
CA VAL A 331 8.84 29.82 14.91
C VAL A 331 8.24 28.42 15.06
N GLU A 332 8.78 27.59 15.94
CA GLU A 332 8.33 26.22 16.24
C GLU A 332 6.83 26.13 16.60
N ASP A 333 6.31 27.14 17.28
CA ASP A 333 4.90 27.20 17.68
C ASP A 333 3.96 27.39 16.48
N ILE A 334 4.45 27.94 15.37
CA ILE A 334 3.64 28.20 14.18
C ILE A 334 3.94 27.13 13.10
N TRP A 335 5.21 26.86 12.85
CA TRP A 335 5.70 26.07 11.72
C TRP A 335 6.40 24.77 12.09
N GLY A 336 6.67 24.53 13.37
CA GLY A 336 7.22 23.26 13.85
C GLY A 336 6.29 22.08 13.57
N THR A 337 6.83 20.86 13.64
CA THR A 337 6.11 19.64 13.25
C THR A 337 4.92 19.40 14.16
N LYS A 338 3.73 19.48 13.55
CA LYS A 338 2.46 19.33 14.27
C LYS A 338 2.10 17.86 14.39
N LEU A 339 1.79 17.43 15.60
CA LEU A 339 1.59 16.01 15.93
C LEU A 339 0.45 15.37 15.14
N VAL A 340 -0.65 16.10 14.92
CA VAL A 340 -1.77 15.63 14.10
C VAL A 340 -1.33 15.45 12.64
N THR A 341 -0.66 16.44 12.05
CA THR A 341 -0.12 16.34 10.69
C THR A 341 0.81 15.15 10.56
N LEU A 342 1.66 14.91 11.56
CA LEU A 342 2.56 13.76 11.60
C LEU A 342 1.81 12.43 11.57
N TYR A 343 0.78 12.24 12.40
CA TYR A 343 -0.02 11.01 12.41
C TYR A 343 -0.63 10.71 11.06
N VAL A 344 -1.17 11.75 10.43
CA VAL A 344 -1.77 11.67 9.11
C VAL A 344 -0.72 11.28 8.08
N TRP A 345 0.40 11.98 8.09
CA TRP A 345 1.50 11.82 7.16
C TRP A 345 2.05 10.39 7.13
N ILE A 346 2.45 9.84 8.28
CA ILE A 346 3.00 8.47 8.34
C ILE A 346 1.96 7.41 7.98
N THR A 347 0.68 7.65 8.30
CA THR A 347 -0.41 6.72 7.96
C THR A 347 -0.65 6.74 6.46
N ALA A 348 -0.69 7.93 5.87
CA ALA A 348 -0.79 8.14 4.43
C ALA A 348 0.39 7.51 3.70
N ALA A 349 1.62 7.70 4.19
CA ALA A 349 2.83 7.09 3.62
C ALA A 349 2.72 5.55 3.62
N ALA A 350 2.35 4.93 4.74
CA ALA A 350 2.21 3.48 4.86
C ALA A 350 1.10 2.91 3.96
N VAL A 351 -0.07 3.56 3.92
CA VAL A 351 -1.18 3.16 3.06
C VAL A 351 -0.83 3.37 1.58
N SER A 352 -0.16 4.47 1.24
CA SER A 352 0.29 4.77 -0.11
C SER A 352 1.30 3.72 -0.61
N SER A 353 2.23 3.28 0.25
CA SER A 353 3.14 2.17 -0.07
C SER A 353 2.38 0.93 -0.48
N VAL A 354 1.34 0.53 0.28
CA VAL A 354 0.50 -0.62 -0.10
C VAL A 354 -0.15 -0.37 -1.45
N LEU A 355 -0.83 0.76 -1.63
CA LEU A 355 -1.58 1.09 -2.84
C LEU A 355 -0.72 1.10 -4.11
N ALA A 356 0.51 1.60 -4.00
CA ALA A 356 1.51 1.57 -5.09
C ALA A 356 1.86 0.14 -5.55
N HIS A 357 1.59 -0.88 -4.70
CA HIS A 357 1.91 -2.28 -4.97
C HIS A 357 0.67 -3.17 -5.14
N THR A 358 -0.46 -2.60 -5.55
CA THR A 358 -1.70 -3.38 -5.69
C THR A 358 -2.12 -3.67 -7.13
N GLY A 359 -1.49 -3.01 -8.12
CA GLY A 359 -1.99 -2.96 -9.50
C GLY A 359 -3.32 -2.20 -9.68
N TYR A 360 -3.84 -1.49 -8.66
CA TYR A 360 -5.11 -0.74 -8.77
C TYR A 360 -4.92 0.69 -9.30
N ARG A 361 -5.12 0.92 -10.61
CA ARG A 361 -4.97 2.24 -11.26
C ARG A 361 -6.09 3.24 -10.92
N SER A 362 -5.72 4.48 -10.54
CA SER A 362 -6.65 5.61 -10.31
C SER A 362 -6.30 6.87 -11.10
N VAL A 363 -7.17 7.89 -11.01
CA VAL A 363 -6.91 9.22 -11.60
C VAL A 363 -5.80 9.98 -10.84
N TRP A 364 -5.64 9.69 -9.55
CA TRP A 364 -4.80 10.48 -8.63
C TRP A 364 -3.51 9.76 -8.18
N ASN A 365 -3.43 8.46 -8.42
CA ASN A 365 -2.25 7.61 -8.23
C ASN A 365 -2.33 6.47 -9.24
N ASP A 366 -1.28 6.29 -10.02
CA ASP A 366 -1.19 5.25 -11.03
C ASP A 366 -0.11 4.25 -10.59
N PRO A 367 -0.46 3.18 -9.83
CA PRO A 367 0.46 2.08 -9.57
C PRO A 367 1.03 1.49 -10.86
N GLY A 368 0.41 1.71 -12.03
CA GLY A 368 1.02 1.38 -13.32
C GLY A 368 2.39 2.03 -13.54
N LYS A 369 2.69 3.18 -12.91
CA LYS A 369 4.05 3.75 -12.91
C LYS A 369 5.03 2.89 -12.12
N HIS A 370 4.61 2.40 -10.96
CA HIS A 370 5.40 1.56 -10.08
C HIS A 370 5.50 0.12 -10.60
N ASP A 371 4.44 -0.41 -11.19
CA ASP A 371 4.43 -1.68 -11.92
C ASP A 371 5.42 -1.61 -13.10
N LEU A 372 5.36 -0.54 -13.91
CA LEU A 372 6.29 -0.31 -15.01
C LEU A 372 7.74 -0.16 -14.53
N HIS A 373 7.92 0.48 -13.37
CA HIS A 373 9.20 0.54 -12.70
C HIS A 373 9.69 -0.87 -12.34
N HIS A 374 8.90 -1.70 -11.65
CA HIS A 374 9.24 -3.08 -11.29
C HIS A 374 9.55 -3.97 -12.50
N GLU A 375 8.86 -3.76 -13.62
CA GLU A 375 9.09 -4.50 -14.86
C GLU A 375 10.41 -4.10 -15.54
N ARG A 376 10.70 -2.80 -15.60
CA ARG A 376 11.86 -2.26 -16.33
C ARG A 376 13.09 -2.06 -15.46
N ALA A 377 12.95 -2.19 -14.15
CA ALA A 377 14.00 -2.01 -13.13
C ALA A 377 15.27 -2.85 -13.36
N PHE A 378 15.15 -3.96 -14.09
CA PHE A 378 16.27 -4.86 -14.38
C PHE A 378 17.04 -4.52 -15.65
N ASP A 379 16.49 -3.66 -16.51
CA ASP A 379 17.18 -3.08 -17.66
C ASP A 379 17.48 -1.59 -17.38
N PRO A 380 18.74 -1.24 -17.09
CA PRO A 380 19.09 0.14 -16.78
C PRO A 380 18.79 1.16 -17.88
N LYS A 381 18.64 0.73 -19.14
CA LYS A 381 18.27 1.63 -20.25
C LYS A 381 16.77 1.89 -20.31
N ALA A 382 15.96 1.01 -19.70
CA ALA A 382 14.50 1.10 -19.70
C ALA A 382 13.92 1.49 -18.32
N ALA A 383 14.75 1.46 -17.27
CA ALA A 383 14.35 1.82 -15.91
C ALA A 383 13.80 3.25 -15.85
N CYS A 384 12.67 3.42 -15.16
CA CYS A 384 11.91 4.66 -15.10
C CYS A 384 11.13 4.74 -13.78
N ASN A 385 10.48 5.89 -13.52
CA ASN A 385 9.58 6.11 -12.38
C ASN A 385 10.18 5.75 -11.01
N PHE A 386 11.26 6.43 -10.63
CA PHE A 386 11.98 6.19 -9.38
C PHE A 386 11.38 6.93 -8.18
N GLY A 387 10.57 7.96 -8.39
CA GLY A 387 9.94 8.75 -7.36
C GLY A 387 8.66 8.11 -6.84
N THR A 388 8.31 8.40 -5.59
CA THR A 388 7.04 7.95 -5.00
C THR A 388 5.83 8.55 -5.71
N MET A 389 5.96 9.78 -6.20
CA MET A 389 4.84 10.54 -6.78
C MET A 389 5.23 11.25 -8.09
N GLY A 390 6.52 11.24 -8.43
CA GLY A 390 7.02 11.52 -9.77
C GLY A 390 7.35 12.98 -10.07
N PHE A 391 7.52 13.83 -9.04
CA PHE A 391 8.02 15.19 -9.24
C PHE A 391 9.47 15.17 -9.73
N PHE A 392 10.33 14.42 -9.03
CA PHE A 392 11.73 14.27 -9.46
C PHE A 392 11.87 13.45 -10.74
N ASP A 393 10.94 12.53 -11.03
CA ASP A 393 10.92 11.86 -12.33
C ASP A 393 10.61 12.80 -13.50
N TRP A 394 9.72 13.77 -13.28
CA TRP A 394 9.46 14.81 -14.27
C TRP A 394 10.67 15.71 -14.43
N LEU A 395 11.28 16.14 -13.32
CA LEU A 395 12.44 17.02 -13.33
C LEU A 395 13.64 16.41 -14.08
N HIS A 396 13.90 15.11 -13.88
CA HIS A 396 15.02 14.39 -14.46
C HIS A 396 14.68 13.64 -15.75
N GLY A 397 13.45 13.77 -16.26
CA GLY A 397 13.02 13.10 -17.49
C GLY A 397 12.92 11.57 -17.40
N THR A 398 12.88 11.00 -16.20
CA THR A 398 12.73 9.56 -15.96
C THR A 398 11.27 9.12 -15.82
N LYS A 399 10.33 10.07 -15.99
CA LYS A 399 8.89 9.81 -15.96
C LYS A 399 8.46 9.02 -17.19
N SER A 400 7.82 7.88 -16.95
CA SER A 400 7.18 7.06 -17.97
C SER A 400 5.75 6.75 -17.55
N SER A 401 4.85 6.60 -18.52
CA SER A 401 3.45 6.29 -18.26
C SER A 401 2.92 5.34 -19.30
N ILE A 402 2.05 4.43 -18.86
CA ILE A 402 1.23 3.65 -19.77
C ILE A 402 0.21 4.61 -20.42
N PRO A 403 0.02 4.55 -21.76
CA PRO A 403 -0.97 5.38 -22.47
C PRO A 403 -2.37 5.35 -21.83
N ALA A 404 -3.07 6.48 -21.87
CA ALA A 404 -4.38 6.63 -21.24
C ALA A 404 -5.46 5.72 -21.86
N ALA A 405 -5.34 5.42 -23.15
CA ALA A 405 -6.19 4.46 -23.85
C ALA A 405 -6.04 3.06 -23.25
N ASP A 406 -4.79 2.61 -23.04
CA ASP A 406 -4.49 1.32 -22.43
C ASP A 406 -5.01 1.27 -20.98
N SER A 407 -4.83 2.33 -20.19
CA SER A 407 -5.43 2.44 -18.84
C SER A 407 -6.94 2.27 -18.82
N SER A 408 -7.63 2.85 -19.80
CA SER A 408 -9.07 2.79 -19.92
C SER A 408 -9.53 1.42 -20.38
N ALA A 409 -8.80 0.81 -21.32
CA ALA A 409 -9.00 -0.57 -21.75
C ALA A 409 -8.84 -1.55 -20.58
N TRP A 410 -7.83 -1.36 -19.71
CA TRP A 410 -7.63 -2.23 -18.54
C TRP A 410 -8.77 -2.15 -17.53
N LYS A 411 -9.30 -0.93 -17.28
CA LYS A 411 -10.46 -0.75 -16.39
C LYS A 411 -11.71 -1.41 -16.97
N ALA A 412 -11.95 -1.19 -18.26
CA ALA A 412 -13.06 -1.80 -18.98
C ALA A 412 -12.95 -3.33 -19.00
N GLN A 413 -11.75 -3.85 -19.23
CA GLN A 413 -11.45 -5.28 -19.19
C GLN A 413 -11.75 -5.87 -17.81
N ARG A 414 -11.31 -5.26 -16.69
CA ARG A 414 -11.59 -5.78 -15.34
C ARG A 414 -13.08 -5.82 -14.99
N ASP A 415 -13.81 -4.77 -15.34
CA ASP A 415 -15.27 -4.74 -15.15
C ASP A 415 -15.97 -5.73 -16.09
N ARG A 416 -15.43 -5.94 -17.30
CA ARG A 416 -15.90 -6.96 -18.24
C ARG A 416 -15.69 -8.37 -17.72
N GLN A 417 -14.49 -8.67 -17.21
CA GLN A 417 -14.16 -9.96 -16.60
C GLN A 417 -15.09 -10.26 -15.41
N ALA A 418 -15.34 -9.26 -14.54
CA ALA A 418 -16.25 -9.40 -13.41
C ALA A 418 -17.71 -9.61 -13.84
N ALA A 419 -18.14 -8.94 -14.90
CA ALA A 419 -19.48 -9.07 -15.45
C ALA A 419 -19.72 -10.42 -16.13
N LEU A 420 -18.76 -10.92 -16.91
CA LEU A 420 -18.81 -12.27 -17.51
C LEU A 420 -18.89 -13.36 -16.43
N TRP A 421 -18.16 -13.20 -15.32
CA TRP A 421 -18.25 -14.12 -14.19
C TRP A 421 -19.57 -14.08 -13.44
N GLU A 422 -20.23 -12.92 -13.37
CA GLU A 422 -21.56 -12.80 -12.80
C GLU A 422 -22.61 -13.34 -13.79
N ALA A 423 -22.46 -13.10 -15.09
CA ALA A 423 -23.33 -13.59 -16.15
C ALA A 423 -23.37 -15.12 -16.16
N SER A 424 -22.21 -15.78 -16.24
CA SER A 424 -22.12 -17.24 -16.16
C SER A 424 -22.72 -17.82 -14.87
N ARG A 425 -22.62 -17.08 -13.74
CA ARG A 425 -23.25 -17.50 -12.48
C ARG A 425 -24.76 -17.35 -12.49
N ARG A 426 -25.31 -16.33 -13.15
CA ARG A 426 -26.75 -16.05 -13.21
C ARG A 426 -27.46 -16.88 -14.28
N SER A 427 -26.84 -17.08 -15.43
CA SER A 427 -27.35 -17.92 -16.51
C SER A 427 -27.19 -19.41 -16.20
N GLY A 428 -26.19 -19.79 -15.38
CA GLY A 428 -25.80 -21.19 -15.19
C GLY A 428 -24.99 -21.77 -16.36
N ILE A 429 -24.73 -20.97 -17.40
CA ILE A 429 -24.02 -21.36 -18.61
C ILE A 429 -22.52 -21.15 -18.40
N ALA A 430 -21.70 -22.14 -18.71
CA ALA A 430 -20.24 -22.02 -18.65
C ALA A 430 -19.74 -20.99 -19.67
N LEU A 431 -18.68 -20.26 -19.33
CA LEU A 431 -18.03 -19.37 -20.27
C LEU A 431 -17.35 -20.18 -21.38
N THR A 432 -17.49 -19.73 -22.62
CA THR A 432 -16.80 -20.32 -23.77
C THR A 432 -15.29 -20.12 -23.71
N GLU A 433 -14.53 -20.82 -24.56
CA GLU A 433 -13.07 -20.65 -24.61
C GLU A 433 -12.66 -19.20 -24.94
N GLU A 434 -13.38 -18.53 -25.84
CA GLU A 434 -13.15 -17.13 -26.22
C GLU A 434 -13.44 -16.16 -25.05
N GLN A 435 -14.59 -16.33 -24.39
CA GLN A 435 -14.92 -15.55 -23.19
C GLN A 435 -13.96 -15.84 -22.04
N MET A 436 -13.57 -17.10 -21.90
CA MET A 436 -12.53 -17.49 -20.95
C MET A 436 -11.22 -16.85 -21.32
N THR A 437 -10.91 -16.60 -22.59
CA THR A 437 -9.69 -15.89 -23.00
C THR A 437 -9.72 -14.45 -22.50
N VAL A 438 -10.84 -13.73 -22.66
CA VAL A 438 -11.03 -12.37 -22.11
C VAL A 438 -10.92 -12.36 -20.58
N VAL A 439 -11.53 -13.36 -19.93
CA VAL A 439 -11.49 -13.55 -18.49
C VAL A 439 -10.10 -13.91 -17.95
N LYS A 440 -9.32 -14.62 -18.75
CA LYS A 440 -8.00 -15.13 -18.46
C LYS A 440 -6.87 -14.21 -18.92
N GLN A 441 -7.19 -13.16 -19.67
CA GLN A 441 -6.22 -12.13 -20.04
C GLN A 441 -5.57 -11.64 -18.74
N PRO A 442 -4.25 -11.77 -18.61
CA PRO A 442 -3.55 -11.37 -17.41
C PRO A 442 -3.82 -9.89 -17.12
N ASP A 443 -3.83 -9.53 -15.84
CA ASP A 443 -3.59 -8.13 -15.48
C ASP A 443 -2.24 -7.75 -16.09
N HIS A 444 -2.23 -6.69 -16.91
CA HIS A 444 -1.24 -6.35 -17.94
C HIS A 444 0.22 -6.26 -17.49
N SER A 445 0.50 -6.50 -16.21
CA SER A 445 1.82 -6.71 -15.61
C SER A 445 2.72 -7.80 -16.26
N THR A 446 2.25 -8.48 -17.32
CA THR A 446 3.00 -9.52 -18.04
C THR A 446 3.09 -9.28 -19.55
N GLU A 447 2.34 -8.35 -20.12
CA GLU A 447 2.39 -8.07 -21.57
C GLU A 447 3.67 -7.35 -21.98
N TRP A 448 4.31 -6.63 -21.06
CA TRP A 448 5.50 -5.81 -21.32
C TRP A 448 6.82 -6.58 -21.26
N VAL A 449 6.79 -7.88 -20.91
CA VAL A 449 7.99 -8.73 -20.92
C VAL A 449 8.30 -9.27 -22.33
N VAL A 450 7.37 -9.10 -23.29
CA VAL A 450 7.52 -9.61 -24.67
C VAL A 450 7.28 -8.51 -25.70
N LYS A 451 8.11 -7.48 -25.67
CA LYS A 451 8.53 -6.67 -26.83
C LYS A 451 10.00 -6.34 -26.53
N ASP A 452 11.00 -6.98 -27.12
CA ASP A 452 11.19 -7.26 -28.54
C ASP A 452 11.99 -8.55 -28.80
N THR A 453 11.86 -9.00 -30.06
CA THR A 453 12.82 -9.80 -30.84
C THR A 453 14.28 -9.41 -30.67
#